data_AF-A0A7S3MN03-F1
#
_entry.id   AF-A0A7S3MN03-F1
#
_cell.length_a   1.000
_cell.length_b   1.000
_cell.length_c   1.000
_cell.angle_alpha   90.00
_cell.angle_beta   90.00
_cell.angle_gamma   90.00
#
_symmetry.space_group_name_H-M   'P 1'
#
loop_
_entity.id
_entity.type
_entity.pdbx_description
1 polymer ?
#
loop_
_entity_poly.entity_id
_entity_poly.type
_entity_poly.pdbx_seq_one_letter_code
_entity_poly.pdbx_strand_id
1 'polypeptide(L)'
;MSLNLEWAMFAASRALVPLSLYIMFRRGVFQESFHLEELKSIIKIGISMHMVDLAGFFLMHTLSKGIVDEHVGLNEMSFAFKKKTVDDYLVQKNYFKSKKESKF
;
A
#
# COMPACT_ATOMS: atom_id res chain seq x y z
N MET A 1 -3.50 9.17 16.34
CA MET A 1 -4.68 8.26 16.26
C MET A 1 -4.69 7.45 14.95
N SER A 2 -4.21 8.01 13.83
CA SER A 2 -4.10 7.32 12.53
C SER A 2 -3.18 6.08 12.52
N LEU A 3 -2.02 6.14 13.19
CA LEU A 3 -1.01 5.05 13.13
C LEU A 3 -1.54 3.71 13.68
N ASN A 4 -2.20 3.70 14.84
CA ASN A 4 -2.71 2.46 15.44
C ASN A 4 -3.84 1.84 14.60
N LEU A 5 -4.63 2.67 13.90
CA LEU A 5 -5.68 2.22 13.01
C LEU A 5 -5.09 1.54 11.77
N GLU A 6 -4.02 2.11 11.21
CA GLU A 6 -3.28 1.57 10.07
C GLU A 6 -2.67 0.20 10.40
N TRP A 7 -2.00 0.09 11.55
CA TRP A 7 -1.47 -1.19 12.05
C TRP A 7 -2.58 -2.22 12.27
N ALA A 8 -3.72 -1.82 12.82
CA ALA A 8 -4.86 -2.72 13.05
C ALA A 8 -5.48 -3.21 11.73
N MET A 9 -5.67 -2.33 10.75
CA MET A 9 -6.19 -2.70 9.43
C MET A 9 -5.24 -3.63 8.69
N PHE A 10 -3.94 -3.36 8.76
CA PHE A 10 -2.92 -4.18 8.13
C PHE A 10 -2.80 -5.56 8.79
N ALA A 11 -2.87 -5.62 10.12
CA ALA A 11 -2.91 -6.88 10.87
C ALA A 11 -4.18 -7.68 10.56
N ALA A 12 -5.34 -7.01 10.47
CA ALA A 12 -6.61 -7.64 10.14
C ALA A 12 -6.61 -8.23 8.73
N SER A 13 -6.11 -7.49 7.72
CA SER A 13 -5.94 -8.01 6.35
C SER A 13 -5.04 -9.26 6.33
N ARG A 14 -3.90 -9.22 7.02
CA ARG A 14 -2.95 -10.35 7.09
C ARG A 14 -3.48 -11.56 7.85
N ALA A 15 -4.35 -11.35 8.85
CA ALA A 15 -4.98 -12.43 9.60
C ALA A 15 -6.14 -13.08 8.86
N LEU A 16 -6.76 -12.37 7.91
CA LEU A 16 -7.97 -12.82 7.22
C LEU A 16 -7.74 -14.12 6.43
N VAL A 17 -6.63 -14.21 5.71
CA VAL A 17 -6.28 -15.41 4.91
C VAL A 17 -6.07 -16.66 5.77
N PRO A 18 -5.16 -16.67 6.78
CA PRO A 18 -4.96 -17.84 7.62
C PRO A 18 -6.20 -18.20 8.43
N LEU A 19 -6.98 -17.21 8.88
CA LEU A 19 -8.25 -17.47 9.59
C LEU A 19 -9.28 -18.13 8.67
N SER A 20 -9.40 -17.67 7.43
CA SER A 20 -10.31 -18.25 6.43
C SER A 20 -9.95 -19.71 6.12
N LEU A 21 -8.65 -19.98 5.93
CA LEU A 21 -8.14 -21.34 5.70
C LEU A 21 -8.38 -22.24 6.92
N TYR A 22 -8.17 -21.73 8.13
CA TYR A 22 -8.43 -22.48 9.36
C TYR A 22 -9.93 -22.83 9.53
N ILE A 23 -10.83 -21.89 9.24
CA ILE A 23 -12.28 -22.14 9.27
C ILE A 23 -12.67 -23.22 8.25
N MET A 24 -12.10 -23.18 7.04
CA MET A 24 -12.35 -24.18 6.02
C MET A 24 -11.81 -25.56 6.39
N PHE A 25 -10.62 -25.62 7.00
CA PHE A 25 -10.07 -26.85 7.56
C PHE A 25 -10.98 -27.44 8.64
N ARG A 26 -11.44 -26.61 9.59
CA ARG A 26 -12.38 -27.02 10.64
C ARG A 26 -13.73 -27.50 10.10
N ARG A 27 -14.14 -27.05 8.91
CA ARG A 27 -15.38 -27.46 8.24
C ARG A 27 -15.22 -28.72 7.38
N GLY A 28 -14.01 -29.28 7.28
CA GLY A 28 -13.76 -30.46 6.45
C GLY A 28 -13.90 -30.19 4.95
N VAL A 29 -13.67 -28.94 4.51
CA VAL A 29 -13.75 -28.58 3.08
C VAL A 29 -12.59 -29.19 2.28
N PHE A 30 -11.46 -29.44 2.93
CA PHE A 30 -10.31 -30.11 2.31
C PHE A 30 -10.48 -31.63 2.43
N GLN A 31 -10.61 -32.29 1.30
CA GLN A 31 -10.62 -33.74 1.13
C GLN A 31 -9.18 -34.24 0.90
N GLU A 32 -8.96 -35.56 1.01
CA GLU A 32 -7.63 -36.15 0.80
C GLU A 32 -7.13 -36.01 -0.65
N SER A 33 -8.03 -35.79 -1.60
CA SER A 33 -7.74 -35.54 -3.02
C SER A 33 -8.18 -34.13 -3.40
N PHE A 34 -7.31 -33.37 -4.09
CA PHE A 34 -7.62 -31.99 -4.48
C PHE A 34 -8.74 -31.95 -5.53
N HIS A 35 -9.89 -31.38 -5.15
CA HIS A 35 -11.05 -31.25 -6.02
C HIS A 35 -11.26 -29.81 -6.53
N LEU A 36 -11.93 -29.66 -7.68
CA LEU A 36 -12.27 -28.36 -8.27
C LEU A 36 -13.09 -27.45 -7.34
N GLU A 37 -13.81 -28.03 -6.38
CA GLU A 37 -14.58 -27.28 -5.37
C GLU A 37 -13.67 -26.59 -4.33
N GLU A 38 -12.54 -27.22 -3.98
CA GLU A 38 -11.52 -26.62 -3.12
C GLU A 38 -10.85 -25.45 -3.82
N LEU A 39 -10.53 -25.62 -5.11
CA LEU A 39 -9.96 -24.56 -5.94
C LEU A 39 -10.89 -23.34 -6.00
N LYS A 40 -12.20 -23.55 -6.25
CA LYS A 40 -13.20 -22.47 -6.23
C LYS A 40 -13.22 -21.74 -4.89
N SER A 41 -13.05 -22.47 -3.79
CA SER A 41 -13.08 -21.90 -2.45
C SER A 41 -11.82 -21.10 -2.12
N ILE A 42 -10.64 -21.58 -2.53
CA ILE A 42 -9.37 -20.85 -2.43
C ILE A 42 -9.42 -19.56 -3.26
N ILE A 43 -9.93 -19.62 -4.50
CA ILE A 43 -10.09 -18.44 -5.37
C ILE A 43 -11.00 -17.40 -4.70
N LYS A 44 -12.12 -17.84 -4.09
CA LYS A 44 -13.00 -16.93 -3.35
C LYS A 44 -12.29 -16.22 -2.20
N ILE A 45 -11.45 -16.92 -1.44
CA ILE A 45 -10.65 -16.30 -0.37
C ILE A 45 -9.70 -15.24 -0.96
N GLY A 46 -9.01 -15.57 -2.06
CA GLY A 46 -8.11 -14.62 -2.72
C GLY A 46 -8.84 -13.35 -3.19
N ILE A 47 -10.02 -13.49 -3.77
CA ILE A 47 -10.86 -12.35 -4.16
C ILE A 47 -11.29 -11.55 -2.93
N SER A 48 -11.76 -12.20 -1.86
CA SER A 48 -12.15 -11.52 -0.63
C SER A 48 -10.99 -10.76 0.02
N MET A 49 -9.79 -11.32 0.02
CA MET A 49 -8.57 -10.63 0.49
C MET A 49 -8.32 -9.36 -0.32
N HIS A 50 -8.30 -9.44 -1.65
CA HIS A 50 -8.06 -8.28 -2.50
C HIS A 50 -9.13 -7.19 -2.35
N MET A 51 -10.39 -7.58 -2.16
CA MET A 51 -11.47 -6.63 -1.90
C MET A 51 -11.27 -5.89 -0.58
N VAL A 52 -10.81 -6.58 0.48
CA VAL A 52 -10.51 -5.97 1.77
C VAL A 52 -9.29 -5.04 1.67
N ASP A 53 -8.26 -5.42 0.93
CA ASP A 53 -7.09 -4.57 0.71
C ASP A 53 -7.45 -3.28 -0.05
N LEU A 54 -8.26 -3.39 -1.11
CA LEU A 54 -8.74 -2.24 -1.88
C LEU A 54 -9.64 -1.34 -1.04
N ALA A 55 -10.54 -1.91 -0.24
CA ALA A 55 -11.38 -1.15 0.69
C ALA A 55 -10.52 -0.45 1.75
N GLY A 56 -9.49 -1.12 2.25
CA GLY A 56 -8.57 -0.55 3.21
C GLY A 56 -7.77 0.61 2.64
N PHE A 57 -7.27 0.45 1.40
CA PHE A 57 -6.61 1.51 0.66
C PHE A 57 -7.52 2.72 0.44
N PHE A 58 -8.78 2.51 0.04
CA PHE A 58 -9.73 3.59 -0.20
C PHE A 58 -10.09 4.35 1.09
N LEU A 59 -10.29 3.62 2.19
CA LEU A 59 -10.55 4.21 3.50
C LEU A 59 -9.36 5.05 3.96
N MET A 60 -8.15 4.51 3.85
CA MET A 60 -6.92 5.22 4.19
C MET A 60 -6.71 6.46 3.32
N HIS A 61 -6.97 6.37 2.01
CA HIS A 61 -6.94 7.52 1.12
C HIS A 61 -7.95 8.58 1.56
N THR A 62 -9.18 8.20 1.91
CA THR A 62 -10.23 9.16 2.28
C THR A 62 -9.91 9.86 3.61
N LEU A 63 -9.40 9.12 4.59
CA LEU A 63 -9.02 9.65 5.91
C LEU A 63 -7.74 10.49 5.85
N SER A 64 -6.78 10.11 5.01
CA SER A 64 -5.52 10.84 4.87
C SER A 64 -5.61 12.02 3.88
N LYS A 65 -6.60 12.06 2.99
CA LYS A 65 -6.77 13.14 1.99
C LYS A 65 -6.76 14.53 2.61
N GLY A 66 -7.46 14.75 3.72
CA GLY A 66 -7.45 16.05 4.41
C GLY A 66 -6.06 16.47 4.91
N ILE A 67 -5.30 15.52 5.45
CA ILE A 67 -3.93 15.76 5.95
C ILE A 67 -2.96 15.96 4.77
N VAL A 68 -3.11 15.17 3.71
CA VAL A 68 -2.32 15.26 2.48
C VAL A 68 -2.57 16.57 1.75
N ASP A 69 -3.81 17.00 1.60
CA ASP A 69 -4.13 18.29 0.96
C ASP A 69 -3.58 19.48 1.78
N GLU A 70 -3.58 19.36 3.12
CA GLU A 70 -3.07 20.39 4.04
C GLU A 70 -1.54 20.46 4.11
N HIS A 71 -0.83 19.33 4.02
CA HIS A 71 0.65 19.26 4.20
C HIS A 71 1.44 18.98 2.91
N VAL A 72 0.84 18.35 1.91
CA VAL A 72 1.47 17.96 0.63
C VAL A 72 0.96 18.82 -0.53
N GLY A 73 -0.33 19.23 -0.49
CA GLY A 73 -0.99 20.01 -1.53
C GLY A 73 -0.39 21.39 -1.83
N LEU A 74 0.35 21.98 -0.88
CA LEU A 74 1.06 23.25 -1.09
C LEU A 74 2.37 23.10 -1.91
N ASN A 75 2.94 21.90 -1.99
CA ASN A 75 4.28 21.71 -2.57
C ASN A 75 4.29 20.95 -3.90
N GLU A 76 3.28 20.11 -4.20
CA GLU A 76 3.27 19.35 -5.46
C GLU A 76 2.77 20.17 -6.66
N MET A 77 1.74 21.01 -6.49
CA MET A 77 1.28 21.91 -7.56
C MET A 77 2.32 23.00 -7.85
N SER A 78 3.02 23.49 -6.83
CA SER A 78 4.10 24.46 -7.01
C SER A 78 5.38 23.84 -7.62
N PHE A 79 5.63 22.53 -7.47
CA PHE A 79 6.71 21.81 -8.15
C PHE A 79 6.36 21.40 -9.59
N ALA A 80 5.14 20.89 -9.82
CA ALA A 80 4.70 20.44 -11.15
C ALA A 80 4.55 21.60 -12.15
N PHE A 81 4.22 22.80 -11.66
CA PHE A 81 4.13 24.03 -12.47
C PHE A 81 5.33 24.97 -12.33
N LYS A 82 6.37 24.62 -11.56
CA LYS A 82 7.62 25.39 -11.55
C LYS A 82 8.29 25.21 -12.91
N LYS A 83 8.25 26.26 -13.73
CA LYS A 83 9.03 26.34 -14.96
C LYS A 83 10.49 26.06 -14.60
N LYS A 84 11.05 24.93 -15.05
CA LYS A 84 12.46 24.55 -14.81
C LYS A 84 13.35 25.73 -15.20
N THR A 85 13.82 26.49 -14.22
CA THR A 85 14.78 27.57 -14.43
C THR A 85 16.18 27.00 -14.46
N VAL A 86 17.10 27.70 -15.13
CA VAL A 86 18.51 27.29 -15.29
C VAL A 86 19.17 27.05 -13.92
N ASP A 87 18.70 27.72 -12.88
CA ASP A 87 19.18 27.58 -11.50
C ASP A 87 18.97 26.17 -10.92
N ASP A 88 17.85 25.50 -11.21
CA ASP A 88 17.61 24.14 -10.72
C ASP A 88 18.58 23.13 -11.34
N TYR A 89 19.00 23.36 -12.60
CA TYR A 89 20.03 22.56 -13.25
C TYR A 89 21.42 22.79 -12.64
N LEU A 90 21.74 24.03 -12.25
CA LEU A 90 23.00 24.36 -11.59
C LEU A 90 23.06 23.77 -10.17
N VAL A 91 21.94 23.80 -9.43
CA VAL A 91 21.83 23.16 -8.11
C VAL A 91 21.97 21.65 -8.21
N GLN A 92 21.30 20.99 -9.16
CA GLN A 92 21.51 19.55 -9.39
C GLN A 92 22.95 19.22 -9.79
N LYS A 93 23.54 20.00 -10.71
CA LYS A 93 24.93 19.78 -11.16
C LYS A 93 25.92 19.91 -9.99
N ASN A 94 25.73 20.90 -9.12
CA ASN A 94 26.56 21.09 -7.93
C ASN A 94 26.34 19.99 -6.88
N TYR A 95 25.12 19.51 -6.70
CA TYR A 95 24.82 18.38 -5.82
C TYR A 95 25.54 17.10 -6.27
N PHE A 96 25.47 16.74 -7.56
CA PHE A 96 26.19 15.57 -8.09
C PHE A 96 27.71 15.74 -8.08
N LYS A 97 28.21 16.98 -8.24
CA LYS A 97 29.64 17.27 -8.14
C LYS A 97 30.15 17.10 -6.70
N SER A 98 29.46 17.68 -5.71
CA SER A 98 29.81 17.54 -4.29
C SER A 98 29.72 16.08 -3.80
N LYS A 99 28.78 15.29 -4.32
CA LYS A 99 28.63 13.86 -4.00
C LYS A 99 29.71 12.98 -4.62
N LYS A 100 30.33 13.42 -5.72
CA LYS A 100 31.52 12.79 -6.30
C LYS A 100 32.79 13.18 -5.54
N GLU A 101 32.89 14.43 -5.11
CA GLU A 101 34.05 14.95 -4.36
C GLU A 101 34.08 14.43 -2.90
N SER A 102 32.92 14.21 -2.27
CA SER A 102 32.81 13.62 -0.92
C SER A 102 32.93 12.09 -0.86
N LYS A 103 33.26 11.44 -1.98
CA LYS A 103 33.52 10.00 -2.05
C LYS A 103 35.00 9.62 -2.05
N PHE A 104 35.88 10.58 -1.72
CA PHE A 104 37.29 10.36 -1.41
C PHE A 104 37.58 10.76 0.04
#